data_AF-A0A1V5RC34-F1
#
_entry.id   AF-A0A1V5RC34-F1
#
_cell.length_a   1.000
_cell.length_b   1.000
_cell.length_c   1.000
_cell.angle_alpha   90.00
_cell.angle_beta   90.00
_cell.angle_gamma   90.00
#
_symmetry.space_group_name_H-M   'P 1'
#
loop_
_entity.id
_entity.type
_entity.pdbx_description
1 polymer ?
#
loop_
_entity_poly.entity_id
_entity_poly.type
_entity_poly.pdbx_seq_one_letter_code
_entity_poly.pdbx_strand_id
1 'polypeptide(L)' 'MVKTRPGHANSVGIALDILAIPEILGTLAGDDTIFVILREGMTKEDLLESFKTRIPDIEE' A
#
# COMPACT_ATOMS: atom_id res chain seq x y z
N MET A 1 -0.94 -3.70 6.99
CA MET A 1 -2.25 -3.95 6.33
C MET A 1 -2.89 -2.62 5.98
N VAL A 2 -3.61 -2.56 4.86
CA VAL A 2 -4.31 -1.34 4.40
C VAL A 2 -5.81 -1.63 4.36
N LYS A 3 -6.62 -0.76 4.94
CA LYS A 3 -8.08 -0.84 4.89
C LYS A 3 -8.61 0.01 3.75
N THR A 4 -9.65 -0.49 3.08
CA THR A 4 -10.35 0.23 2.02
C THR A 4 -11.84 0.28 2.34
N ARG A 5 -12.61 0.98 1.51
CA ARG A 5 -14.07 0.81 1.50
C ARG A 5 -14.42 -0.62 1.04
N PRO A 6 -15.60 -1.15 1.43
CA PRO A 6 -16.07 -2.45 0.96
C PRO A 6 -16.02 -2.57 -0.57
N GLY A 7 -15.52 -3.69 -1.09
CA GLY A 7 -15.35 -3.93 -2.53
C GLY A 7 -14.20 -3.17 -3.23
N HIS A 8 -13.43 -2.35 -2.52
CA HIS A 8 -12.41 -1.50 -3.16
C HIS A 8 -10.98 -2.04 -3.10
N ALA A 9 -10.73 -3.14 -2.39
CA ALA A 9 -9.36 -3.65 -2.20
C ALA A 9 -8.63 -3.91 -3.52
N ASN A 10 -9.31 -4.47 -4.53
CA ASN A 10 -8.68 -4.68 -5.84
C ASN A 10 -8.30 -3.37 -6.55
N SER A 11 -9.19 -2.38 -6.56
CA SER A 11 -8.89 -1.07 -7.20
C SER A 11 -7.71 -0.36 -6.55
N VAL A 12 -7.62 -0.42 -5.22
CA VAL A 12 -6.50 0.17 -4.47
C VAL A 12 -5.22 -0.66 -4.68
N GLY A 13 -5.31 -1.99 -4.76
CA GLY A 13 -4.18 -2.86 -5.10
C GLY A 13 -3.56 -2.51 -6.45
N ILE A 14 -4.39 -2.34 -7.49
CA ILE A 14 -3.93 -1.90 -8.82
C ILE A 14 -3.21 -0.54 -8.74
N ALA A 15 -3.75 0.40 -7.97
CA ALA A 15 -3.10 1.70 -7.78
C ALA A 15 -1.72 1.56 -7.12
N LEU A 16 -1.59 0.70 -6.10
CA LEU A 16 -0.30 0.41 -5.45
C LEU A 16 0.70 -0.22 -6.42
N ASP A 17 0.26 -1.14 -7.28
CA ASP A 17 1.10 -1.77 -8.30
C ASP A 17 1.60 -0.73 -9.33
N ILE A 18 0.74 0.19 -9.76
CA ILE A 18 1.10 1.29 -10.68
C ILE A 18 2.10 2.25 -10.04
N LEU A 19 1.94 2.55 -8.75
CA LEU A 19 2.85 3.44 -8.01
C LEU A 19 4.27 2.86 -7.88
N ALA A 20 4.43 1.54 -8.07
CA ALA A 20 5.71 0.83 -8.08
C ALA A 20 6.61 1.22 -6.89
N ILE A 21 6.02 1.23 -5.69
CA ILE A 21 6.68 1.67 -4.46
C ILE A 21 7.80 0.67 -4.12
N PRO A 22 9.07 1.10 -4.04
CA PRO A 22 10.22 0.19 -3.92
C PRO A 22 10.16 -0.78 -2.75
N GLU A 23 9.61 -0.32 -1.63
CA GLU A 23 9.49 -1.06 -0.36
C GLU A 23 8.48 -2.21 -0.46
N ILE A 24 7.53 -2.15 -1.40
CA ILE A 24 6.52 -3.18 -1.60
C ILE A 24 7.10 -4.29 -2.49
N LEU A 25 7.14 -5.52 -1.95
CA LEU A 25 7.44 -6.72 -2.72
C LEU A 25 6.21 -7.18 -3.52
N GLY A 26 5.02 -7.05 -2.95
CA GLY A 26 3.75 -7.38 -3.58
C GLY A 26 2.55 -7.13 -2.68
N THR A 27 1.35 -7.29 -3.24
CA THR A 27 0.08 -7.11 -2.52
C THR A 27 -0.84 -8.32 -2.66
N LEU A 28 -1.73 -8.51 -1.68
CA LEU A 28 -2.83 -9.46 -1.72
C LEU A 28 -4.12 -8.75 -1.32
N ALA A 29 -5.00 -8.52 -2.30
CA ALA A 29 -6.29 -7.87 -2.10
C ALA A 29 -7.37 -8.88 -1.69
N GLY A 30 -8.13 -8.54 -0.65
CA GLY A 30 -9.40 -9.18 -0.29
C GLY A 30 -10.60 -8.39 -0.83
N ASP A 31 -11.59 -8.13 0.02
CA ASP A 31 -12.74 -7.27 -0.30
C ASP A 31 -12.51 -5.81 0.12
N ASP A 32 -12.24 -5.59 1.41
CA ASP A 32 -12.09 -4.27 2.03
C ASP A 32 -10.71 -4.07 2.68
N THR A 33 -9.79 -4.99 2.41
CA THR A 33 -8.49 -5.09 3.07
C THR A 33 -7.44 -5.58 2.09
N ILE A 34 -6.26 -4.98 2.14
CA ILE A 34 -5.09 -5.39 1.39
C ILE A 34 -3.96 -5.76 2.35
N PHE A 35 -3.35 -6.91 2.12
CA PHE A 35 -2.07 -7.27 2.70
C PHE A 35 -0.95 -6.77 1.79
N VAL A 36 -0.06 -5.97 2.37
CA VAL A 36 1.12 -5.44 1.69
C VAL A 36 2.32 -6.19 2.24
N ILE A 37 3.05 -6.83 1.34
CA ILE A 37 4.27 -7.57 1.67
C ILE A 37 5.44 -6.64 1.41
N LEU A 38 6.23 -6.36 2.43
CA LEU A 38 7.43 -5.54 2.30
C LEU A 38 8.59 -6.38 1.76
N ARG A 39 9.52 -5.73 1.05
CA ARG A 39 10.82 -6.33 0.71
C ARG A 39 11.63 -6.58 1.98
N GLU A 40 12.51 -7.56 1.90
CA GLU A 40 13.44 -7.87 2.98
C GLU A 40 14.28 -6.63 3.36
N GLY A 41 14.44 -6.40 4.67
CA GLY A 41 15.16 -5.25 5.20
C GLY A 41 14.38 -3.93 5.22
N MET A 42 13.15 -3.89 4.70
CA MET A 42 12.29 -2.71 4.75
C MET A 42 11.34 -2.75 5.95
N THR A 43 11.02 -1.57 6.47
CA THR A 43 10.12 -1.40 7.61
C THR A 43 8.80 -0.77 7.20
N LYS A 44 7.83 -0.77 8.13
CA LYS A 44 6.55 -0.08 7.91
C LYS A 44 6.78 1.43 7.78
N GLU A 45 7.73 1.96 8.53
CA GLU A 45 8.08 3.38 8.58
C GLU A 45 8.64 3.84 7.21
N ASP A 46 9.50 3.04 6.58
CA ASP A 46 10.00 3.32 5.22
C ASP A 46 8.85 3.44 4.22
N LEU A 47 7.88 2.50 4.29
CA LEU A 47 6.69 2.54 3.44
C LEU A 47 5.84 3.80 3.69
N LEU A 48 5.65 4.20 4.96
CA LEU A 48 4.86 5.38 5.31
C LEU A 48 5.51 6.68 4.78
N GLU A 49 6.83 6.80 4.86
CA GLU A 49 7.55 7.95 4.28
C GLU A 49 7.42 7.99 2.75
N SER A 50 7.51 6.84 2.10
CA SER A 50 7.26 6.71 0.66
C SER A 50 5.82 7.11 0.28
N PHE A 51 4.83 6.77 1.10
CA PHE A 51 3.45 7.19 0.90
C PHE A 51 3.27 8.70 1.07
N LYS A 52 3.81 9.31 2.13
CA LYS A 52 3.75 10.77 2.34
C LYS A 52 4.34 11.56 1.16
N THR A 53 5.40 11.03 0.56
CA THR A 53 6.07 11.68 -0.58
C THR A 53 5.26 11.59 -1.87
N ARG A 54 4.50 10.49 -2.07
CA ARG A 54 3.83 10.17 -3.34
C ARG A 54 2.34 10.47 -3.35
N ILE A 55 1.72 10.54 -2.18
CA ILE A 55 0.28 10.75 -2.01
C ILE A 55 0.12 12.04 -1.18
N PRO A 56 -0.24 13.17 -1.82
CA PRO A 56 -0.53 14.40 -1.11
C PRO A 56 -1.66 14.19 -0.09
N ASP A 57 -1.54 14.81 1.08
CA ASP A 57 -2.57 14.82 2.13
C ASP A 57 -2.92 13.45 2.77
N ILE A 58 -1.92 12.57 2.92
CA ILE A 58 -2.07 11.46 3.88
C ILE A 58 -2.10 12.05 5.30
N GLU A 59 -3.31 12.10 5.85
CA GLU A 59 -3.53 12.28 7.30
C GLU A 59 -3.28 10.94 8.01
N GLU A 60 -2.76 11.01 9.23
CA GLU A 60 -2.45 9.85 10.10
C GLU A 60 -3.71 9.06 10.51
#